data_AF-A0A8D8ICG6-F1
#
_entry.id   AF-A0A8D8ICG6-F1
#
_cell.length_a   1.000
_cell.length_b   1.000
_cell.length_c   1.000
_cell.angle_alpha   90.00
_cell.angle_beta   90.00
_cell.angle_gamma   90.00
#
_symmetry.space_group_name_H-M   'P 1'
#
loop_
_entity.id
_entity.type
_entity.pdbx_description
1 polymer ?
#
loop_
_entity_poly.entity_id
_entity_poly.type
_entity_poly.pdbx_seq_one_letter_code
_entity_poly.pdbx_strand_id
1 'polypeptide(L)'
;MATKNPILHILVVGFHHKKGCQVEFSYPPLIAGTEGRQECPSGWKYLPTLALPDGSHNFNKDFVCFNLPSLVDPHDSIYGISCYRQIPVEELKIRTADVTRSTVQKSVCALLSIPIYGYVEVKLSLIAHAYFEQGDFDCTEILVRAYEQLNACLTSMDPLEELAPSSRLHFVGLPLRELVLKWRHKLLMLYKLLLLQKRVVCYGSPVQPICALILGVVSLHPGLLADGFQEVACVKTSRPMSPMPTFGTPQEEQKKFSPVSASPVEEKEASTGPSPVDSPIEPPKEDHEDTLSAGSTKELTTTPGSDEVSQCSLEDAARKQPGLVRETSVDTIAA
;
A
#
# COMPACT_ATOMS: atom_id res chain seq x y z
N MET A 1 28.55 -0.75 -3.68
CA MET A 1 27.18 -0.65 -3.12
C MET A 1 26.39 -1.78 -3.75
N ALA A 2 25.78 -2.68 -2.97
CA ALA A 2 24.93 -3.71 -3.55
C ALA A 2 23.76 -3.00 -4.25
N THR A 3 23.64 -3.18 -5.57
CA THR A 3 22.61 -2.52 -6.38
C THR A 3 21.25 -3.05 -5.92
N LYS A 4 20.50 -2.20 -5.21
CA LYS A 4 19.15 -2.49 -4.74
C LYS A 4 18.23 -2.51 -5.98
N ASN A 5 17.49 -3.60 -6.19
CA ASN A 5 16.54 -3.71 -7.30
C ASN A 5 15.61 -2.48 -7.37
N PRO A 6 15.39 -1.88 -8.56
CA PRO A 6 14.46 -0.75 -8.74
C PRO A 6 13.02 -1.08 -8.36
N ILE A 7 12.54 -2.29 -8.70
CA ILE A 7 11.27 -2.83 -8.24
C ILE A 7 11.56 -3.69 -7.01
N LEU A 8 10.99 -3.27 -5.88
CA LEU A 8 11.15 -3.95 -4.59
C LEU A 8 10.18 -5.11 -4.45
N HIS A 9 8.91 -4.89 -4.79
CA HIS A 9 7.83 -5.90 -4.69
C HIS A 9 6.78 -5.68 -5.78
N ILE A 10 6.19 -6.77 -6.27
CA ILE A 10 4.90 -6.79 -6.97
C ILE A 10 3.90 -7.51 -6.07
N LEU A 11 2.71 -6.94 -5.91
CA LEU A 11 1.68 -7.47 -5.03
C LEU A 11 0.29 -7.39 -5.67
N VAL A 12 -0.61 -8.24 -5.16
CA VAL A 12 -2.04 -8.20 -5.45
C VAL A 12 -2.76 -7.75 -4.20
N VAL A 13 -3.62 -6.74 -4.34
CA VAL A 13 -4.55 -6.34 -3.28
C VAL A 13 -5.96 -6.62 -3.75
N GLY A 14 -6.74 -7.33 -2.93
CA GLY A 14 -8.15 -7.56 -3.18
C GLY A 14 -9.04 -6.96 -2.10
N PHE A 15 -10.33 -6.87 -2.40
CA PHE A 15 -11.33 -6.43 -1.44
C PHE A 15 -12.16 -7.60 -0.92
N HIS A 16 -12.11 -7.82 0.39
CA HIS A 16 -12.97 -8.79 1.09
C HIS A 16 -14.10 -8.05 1.81
N HIS A 17 -15.35 -8.39 1.50
CA HIS A 17 -16.54 -7.68 2.00
C HIS A 17 -16.66 -7.53 3.54
N LYS A 18 -16.08 -8.46 4.32
CA LYS A 18 -15.99 -8.34 5.81
C LYS A 18 -14.69 -7.75 6.35
N LYS A 19 -13.58 -7.88 5.61
CA LYS A 19 -12.22 -7.57 6.12
C LYS A 19 -11.63 -6.30 5.50
N GLY A 20 -12.26 -5.77 4.45
CA GLY A 20 -11.75 -4.64 3.67
C GLY A 20 -10.66 -5.05 2.68
N CYS A 21 -9.81 -4.10 2.30
CA CYS A 21 -8.69 -4.32 1.39
C CYS A 21 -7.61 -5.18 2.06
N GLN A 22 -7.11 -6.21 1.38
CA GLN A 22 -6.09 -7.13 1.89
C GLN A 22 -5.03 -7.40 0.82
N VAL A 23 -3.77 -7.54 1.23
CA VAL A 23 -2.73 -8.12 0.37
C VAL A 23 -3.05 -9.60 0.20
N GLU A 24 -3.24 -10.06 -1.03
CA GLU A 24 -3.50 -11.47 -1.33
C GLU A 24 -2.22 -12.21 -1.74
N PHE A 25 -1.33 -11.49 -2.42
CA PHE A 25 -0.06 -12.01 -2.93
C PHE A 25 1.01 -10.90 -2.92
N SER A 26 2.27 -11.28 -2.73
CA SER A 26 3.43 -10.42 -2.87
C SER A 26 4.66 -11.22 -3.28
N TYR A 27 5.43 -10.66 -4.22
CA TYR A 27 6.70 -11.22 -4.67
C TYR A 27 7.73 -10.13 -4.96
N PRO A 28 8.95 -10.23 -4.40
CA PRO A 28 9.28 -11.04 -3.22
C PRO A 28 8.32 -10.77 -2.05
N PRO A 29 8.19 -11.72 -1.09
CA PRO A 29 7.35 -11.53 0.09
C PRO A 29 7.64 -10.21 0.81
N LEU A 30 6.59 -9.50 1.27
CA LEU A 30 6.76 -8.25 2.03
C LEU A 30 7.44 -8.46 3.40
N ILE A 31 7.38 -9.67 3.93
CA ILE A 31 8.04 -10.10 5.16
C ILE A 31 9.00 -11.22 4.78
N ALA A 32 10.29 -11.08 5.11
CA ALA A 32 11.27 -12.09 4.73
C ALA A 32 10.96 -13.44 5.40
N GLY A 33 11.10 -14.52 4.63
CA GLY A 33 10.89 -15.89 5.10
C GLY A 33 9.44 -16.39 5.07
N THR A 34 8.48 -15.59 4.58
CA THR A 34 7.09 -16.02 4.41
C THR A 34 6.77 -16.37 2.96
N GLU A 35 5.58 -16.94 2.73
CA GLU A 35 5.11 -17.29 1.38
C GLU A 35 4.58 -16.08 0.59
N GLY A 36 4.54 -14.89 1.20
CA GLY A 36 4.06 -13.67 0.57
C GLY A 36 2.54 -13.61 0.38
N ARG A 37 1.76 -14.40 1.13
CA ARG A 37 0.28 -14.42 1.06
C ARG A 37 -0.35 -13.84 2.33
N GLN A 38 -1.40 -13.04 2.17
CA GLN A 38 -2.21 -12.51 3.29
C GLN A 38 -1.44 -11.77 4.40
N GLU A 39 -0.34 -11.12 4.03
CA GLU A 39 0.56 -10.48 4.98
C GLU A 39 0.87 -9.03 4.60
N CYS A 40 1.06 -8.19 5.61
CA CYS A 40 1.48 -6.82 5.44
C CYS A 40 2.30 -6.37 6.66
N PRO A 41 3.50 -5.81 6.48
CA PRO A 41 4.27 -5.25 7.58
C PRO A 41 3.46 -4.21 8.36
N SER A 42 3.63 -4.16 9.69
CA SER A 42 2.88 -3.23 10.55
C SER A 42 3.05 -1.77 10.14
N GLY A 43 4.27 -1.39 9.72
CA GLY A 43 4.60 -0.07 9.19
C GLY A 43 3.88 0.30 7.88
N TRP A 44 3.34 -0.69 7.17
CA TRP A 44 2.60 -0.54 5.92
C TRP A 44 1.13 -0.94 6.05
N LYS A 45 0.54 -0.92 7.25
CA LYS A 45 -0.87 -1.30 7.49
C LYS A 45 -1.89 -0.71 6.49
N TYR A 46 -1.65 0.49 5.96
CA TYR A 46 -2.54 1.15 4.99
C TYR A 46 -2.22 0.87 3.52
N LEU A 47 -1.15 0.13 3.21
CA LEU A 47 -0.80 -0.25 1.85
C LEU A 47 -2.01 -0.82 1.08
N PRO A 48 -2.83 -1.75 1.64
CA PRO A 48 -4.00 -2.25 0.93
C PRO A 48 -5.00 -1.16 0.52
N THR A 49 -5.29 -0.22 1.43
CA THR A 49 -6.24 0.87 1.18
C THR A 49 -5.68 1.93 0.23
N LEU A 50 -4.35 2.14 0.22
CA LEU A 50 -3.69 3.02 -0.74
C LEU A 50 -3.64 2.41 -2.13
N ALA A 51 -3.40 1.10 -2.24
CA ALA A 51 -3.33 0.38 -3.51
C ALA A 51 -4.72 0.10 -4.10
N LEU A 52 -5.77 0.09 -3.29
CA LEU A 52 -7.17 -0.04 -3.72
C LEU A 52 -8.01 1.04 -3.01
N PRO A 53 -7.99 2.29 -3.53
CA PRO A 53 -8.60 3.44 -2.87
C PRO A 53 -10.12 3.35 -2.83
N ASP A 54 -10.76 4.06 -1.92
CA ASP A 54 -12.23 4.08 -1.86
C ASP A 54 -12.83 4.64 -3.17
N GLY A 55 -14.03 4.18 -3.52
CA GLY A 55 -14.70 4.53 -4.78
C GLY A 55 -14.11 3.89 -6.04
N SER A 56 -13.04 3.10 -5.94
CA SER A 56 -12.44 2.38 -7.08
C SER A 56 -13.40 1.39 -7.74
N HIS A 57 -14.43 0.92 -7.03
CA HIS A 57 -15.53 0.11 -7.57
C HIS A 57 -16.47 0.86 -8.53
N ASN A 58 -16.25 2.15 -8.76
CA ASN A 58 -16.98 2.92 -9.79
C ASN A 58 -16.28 2.90 -11.16
N PHE A 59 -15.10 2.28 -11.25
CA PHE A 59 -14.27 2.27 -12.46
C PHE A 59 -13.87 0.86 -12.86
N ASN A 60 -13.96 0.56 -14.16
CA ASN A 60 -13.48 -0.71 -14.71
C ASN A 60 -11.96 -0.88 -14.54
N LYS A 61 -11.23 0.23 -14.66
CA LYS A 61 -9.78 0.32 -14.53
C LYS A 61 -9.39 1.75 -14.23
N ASP A 62 -8.46 1.96 -13.29
CA ASP A 62 -7.79 3.23 -13.08
C ASP A 62 -6.48 3.02 -12.28
N PHE A 63 -5.69 4.08 -12.06
CA PHE A 63 -4.40 4.01 -11.38
C PHE A 63 -4.31 4.95 -10.18
N VAL A 64 -3.49 4.54 -9.22
CA VAL A 64 -3.12 5.37 -8.06
C VAL A 64 -1.62 5.29 -7.80
N CYS A 65 -1.02 6.44 -7.52
CA CYS A 65 0.35 6.55 -7.04
C CYS A 65 0.33 7.01 -5.58
N PHE A 66 1.16 6.41 -4.75
CA PHE A 66 1.24 6.71 -3.32
C PHE A 66 2.66 6.49 -2.80
N ASN A 67 2.95 6.99 -1.60
CA ASN A 67 4.24 6.80 -0.93
C ASN A 67 4.04 6.09 0.40
N LEU A 68 5.01 5.25 0.77
CA LEU A 68 5.09 4.58 2.06
C LEU A 68 6.39 4.95 2.76
N PRO A 69 6.44 4.97 4.10
CA PRO A 69 7.70 5.12 4.81
C PRO A 69 8.57 3.89 4.53
N SER A 70 9.88 4.07 4.41
CA SER A 70 10.79 2.93 4.45
C SER A 70 10.68 2.21 5.80
N LEU A 71 10.82 0.88 5.77
CA LEU A 71 10.79 0.02 6.96
C LEU A 71 12.17 -0.11 7.62
N VAL A 72 13.20 0.53 7.04
CA VAL A 72 14.60 0.40 7.46
C VAL A 72 15.24 1.77 7.73
N ASP A 73 14.78 2.82 7.05
CA ASP A 73 15.29 4.18 7.19
C ASP A 73 14.11 5.17 7.33
N PRO A 74 14.00 5.94 8.42
CA PRO A 74 12.92 6.89 8.61
C PRO A 74 12.91 8.08 7.63
N HIS A 75 14.02 8.35 6.93
CA HIS A 75 14.13 9.46 5.97
C HIS A 75 13.83 9.03 4.53
N ASP A 76 13.83 7.73 4.24
CA ASP A 76 13.54 7.19 2.92
C ASP A 76 12.04 6.94 2.70
N SER A 77 11.63 7.08 1.44
CA SER A 77 10.29 6.75 0.97
C SER A 77 10.32 5.58 0.00
N ILE A 78 9.30 4.74 0.06
CA ILE A 78 8.98 3.71 -0.93
C ILE A 78 7.88 4.23 -1.83
N TYR A 79 8.06 4.09 -3.14
CA TYR A 79 7.13 4.62 -4.13
C TYR A 79 6.21 3.50 -4.60
N GLY A 80 4.90 3.69 -4.42
CA GLY A 80 3.87 2.73 -4.79
C GLY A 80 3.10 3.18 -6.02
N ILE A 81 2.90 2.27 -6.96
CA ILE A 81 1.95 2.44 -8.06
C ILE A 81 1.04 1.23 -8.14
N SER A 82 -0.25 1.46 -8.32
CA SER A 82 -1.25 0.40 -8.37
C SER A 82 -2.20 0.59 -9.54
N CYS A 83 -2.45 -0.51 -10.26
CA CYS A 83 -3.47 -0.63 -11.29
C CYS A 83 -4.62 -1.45 -10.74
N TYR A 84 -5.73 -0.81 -10.40
CA TYR A 84 -6.94 -1.52 -9.97
C TYR A 84 -7.89 -1.73 -11.14
N ARG A 85 -8.55 -2.89 -11.11
CA ARG A 85 -9.50 -3.32 -12.13
C ARG A 85 -10.70 -4.02 -11.49
N GLN A 86 -11.82 -3.94 -12.17
CA GLN A 86 -12.99 -4.75 -11.89
C GLN A 86 -13.15 -5.83 -12.95
N ILE A 87 -13.55 -7.02 -12.50
CA ILE A 87 -13.90 -8.13 -13.37
C ILE A 87 -15.29 -8.66 -12.98
N PRO A 88 -16.20 -8.87 -13.95
CA PRO A 88 -17.46 -9.56 -13.70
C PRO A 88 -17.23 -11.00 -13.23
N VAL A 89 -18.10 -11.51 -12.37
CA VAL A 89 -18.00 -12.90 -11.87
C VAL A 89 -18.22 -13.94 -12.98
N GLU A 90 -18.86 -13.54 -14.08
CA GLU A 90 -19.03 -14.31 -15.30
C GLU A 90 -17.70 -14.62 -16.01
N GLU A 91 -16.69 -13.76 -15.85
CA GLU A 91 -15.38 -13.91 -16.47
C GLU A 91 -14.38 -14.70 -15.59
N LEU A 92 -14.78 -15.06 -14.36
CA LEU A 92 -13.95 -15.84 -13.45
C LEU A 92 -14.02 -17.33 -13.79
N LYS A 93 -12.85 -17.96 -13.94
CA LYS A 93 -12.73 -19.42 -14.09
C LYS A 93 -13.00 -20.14 -12.77
N ILE A 94 -12.53 -19.57 -11.67
CA ILE A 94 -12.70 -20.12 -10.32
C ILE A 94 -13.60 -19.18 -9.51
N ARG A 95 -14.70 -19.72 -8.98
CA ARG A 95 -15.61 -19.00 -8.10
C ARG A 95 -15.52 -19.56 -6.69
N THR A 96 -14.98 -18.76 -5.80
CA THR A 96 -14.88 -19.07 -4.37
C THR A 96 -16.11 -18.54 -3.62
N ALA A 97 -16.44 -19.15 -2.48
CA ALA A 97 -17.66 -18.85 -1.73
C ALA A 97 -17.72 -17.43 -1.15
N ASP A 98 -16.58 -16.74 -1.07
CA ASP A 98 -16.44 -15.36 -0.61
C ASP A 98 -16.81 -14.32 -1.69
N VAL A 99 -16.91 -14.75 -2.95
CA VAL A 99 -17.38 -13.93 -4.08
C VAL A 99 -18.92 -13.83 -4.05
N THR A 100 -19.39 -12.81 -3.34
CA THR A 100 -20.83 -12.58 -3.09
C THR A 100 -21.44 -11.45 -3.93
N ARG A 101 -20.62 -10.71 -4.69
CA ARG A 101 -21.04 -9.60 -5.55
C ARG A 101 -20.97 -9.99 -7.03
N SER A 102 -21.57 -9.19 -7.91
CA SER A 102 -21.51 -9.39 -9.37
C SER A 102 -20.14 -9.06 -9.98
N THR A 103 -19.29 -8.31 -9.27
CA THR A 103 -17.92 -8.01 -9.70
C THR A 103 -16.93 -8.30 -8.58
N VAL A 104 -15.74 -8.74 -8.98
CA VAL A 104 -14.56 -8.84 -8.11
C VAL A 104 -13.65 -7.66 -8.41
N GLN A 105 -13.09 -7.09 -7.35
CA GLN A 105 -12.23 -5.93 -7.44
C GLN A 105 -10.87 -6.23 -6.82
N LYS A 106 -9.82 -6.07 -7.63
CA LYS A 106 -8.44 -6.28 -7.22
C LYS A 106 -7.54 -5.23 -7.85
N SER A 107 -6.31 -5.15 -7.38
CA SER A 107 -5.26 -4.35 -7.99
C SER A 107 -3.95 -5.11 -8.04
N VAL A 108 -3.19 -4.85 -9.11
CA VAL A 108 -1.77 -5.22 -9.18
C VAL A 108 -0.98 -3.98 -8.85
N CYS A 109 -0.12 -4.07 -7.83
CA CYS A 109 0.65 -2.96 -7.32
C CYS A 109 2.15 -3.28 -7.34
N ALA A 110 2.97 -2.29 -7.66
CA ALA A 110 4.42 -2.36 -7.58
C ALA A 110 4.92 -1.35 -6.55
N LEU A 111 5.89 -1.79 -5.73
CA LEU A 111 6.66 -0.95 -4.81
C LEU A 111 8.07 -0.76 -5.39
N LEU A 112 8.54 0.47 -5.40
CA LEU A 112 9.79 0.86 -6.05
C LEU A 112 10.72 1.58 -5.09
N SER A 113 12.02 1.50 -5.36
CA SER A 113 13.07 2.28 -4.69
C SER A 113 13.30 3.65 -5.32
N ILE A 114 12.79 3.89 -6.53
CA ILE A 114 12.90 5.15 -7.28
C ILE A 114 11.53 5.59 -7.85
N PRO A 115 11.24 6.89 -7.97
CA PRO A 115 9.91 7.41 -8.29
C PRO A 115 9.60 7.45 -9.81
N ILE A 116 9.78 6.32 -10.50
CA ILE A 116 9.53 6.18 -11.96
C ILE A 116 8.08 5.75 -12.27
N TYR A 117 7.10 6.42 -11.66
CA TYR A 117 5.68 6.02 -11.68
C TYR A 117 5.15 5.78 -13.09
N GLY A 118 5.25 6.75 -14.00
CA GLY A 118 4.64 6.62 -15.31
C GLY A 118 5.30 5.58 -16.21
N TYR A 119 6.59 5.32 -16.04
CA TYR A 119 7.25 4.20 -16.73
C TYR A 119 6.66 2.85 -16.29
N VAL A 120 6.53 2.65 -14.98
CA VAL A 120 5.97 1.41 -14.42
C VAL A 120 4.46 1.33 -14.66
N GLU A 121 3.74 2.45 -14.70
CA GLU A 121 2.30 2.51 -15.03
C GLU A 121 2.00 1.80 -16.36
N VAL A 122 2.76 2.14 -17.41
CA VAL A 122 2.58 1.57 -18.75
C VAL A 122 2.79 0.05 -18.74
N LYS A 123 3.84 -0.43 -18.08
CA LYS A 123 4.15 -1.86 -18.01
C LYS A 123 3.15 -2.61 -17.12
N LEU A 124 2.87 -2.08 -15.94
CA LEU A 124 1.95 -2.66 -14.95
C LEU A 124 0.52 -2.73 -15.50
N SER A 125 0.11 -1.78 -16.34
CA SER A 125 -1.16 -1.81 -17.08
C SER A 125 -1.34 -3.10 -17.88
N LEU A 126 -0.28 -3.53 -18.58
CA LEU A 126 -0.26 -4.73 -19.43
C LEU A 126 -0.20 -6.00 -18.58
N ILE A 127 0.65 -6.01 -17.55
CA ILE A 127 0.76 -7.13 -16.60
C ILE A 127 -0.58 -7.35 -15.89
N ALA A 128 -1.21 -6.28 -15.39
CA ALA A 128 -2.52 -6.34 -14.76
C ALA A 128 -3.60 -6.81 -15.74
N HIS A 129 -3.53 -6.41 -17.02
CA HIS A 129 -4.49 -6.93 -18.00
C HIS A 129 -4.37 -8.44 -18.16
N ALA A 130 -3.15 -8.94 -18.41
CA ALA A 130 -2.89 -10.35 -18.62
C ALA A 130 -3.11 -11.20 -17.36
N TYR A 131 -2.90 -10.64 -16.16
CA TYR A 131 -3.24 -11.29 -14.90
C TYR A 131 -4.76 -11.44 -14.73
N PHE A 132 -5.54 -10.40 -15.02
CA PHE A 132 -7.00 -10.47 -14.90
C PHE A 132 -7.65 -11.35 -15.98
N GLU A 133 -7.11 -11.35 -17.19
CA GLU A 133 -7.59 -12.19 -18.31
C GLU A 133 -7.45 -13.68 -18.03
N GLN A 134 -6.55 -14.08 -17.12
CA GLN A 134 -6.45 -15.48 -16.71
C GLN A 134 -7.74 -15.98 -16.03
N GLY A 135 -8.50 -15.11 -15.35
CA GLY A 135 -9.73 -15.46 -14.64
C GLY A 135 -9.51 -16.41 -13.43
N ASP A 136 -8.26 -16.75 -13.14
CA ASP A 136 -7.80 -17.52 -11.98
C ASP A 136 -6.72 -16.69 -11.28
N PHE A 137 -7.04 -16.21 -10.08
CA PHE A 137 -6.18 -15.31 -9.30
C PHE A 137 -5.16 -16.04 -8.41
N ASP A 138 -5.20 -17.37 -8.36
CA ASP A 138 -4.14 -18.14 -7.70
C ASP A 138 -2.91 -18.33 -8.62
N CYS A 139 -3.12 -18.19 -9.94
CA CYS A 139 -2.08 -18.20 -10.97
C CYS A 139 -1.22 -16.92 -10.94
N THR A 140 -0.26 -16.89 -10.03
CA THR A 140 0.60 -15.71 -9.78
C THR A 140 1.93 -15.73 -10.53
N GLU A 141 2.21 -16.76 -11.34
CA GLU A 141 3.47 -16.89 -12.10
C GLU A 141 3.76 -15.68 -13.01
N ILE A 142 2.71 -15.10 -13.61
CA ILE A 142 2.87 -13.91 -14.46
C ILE A 142 3.44 -12.72 -13.68
N LEU A 143 3.11 -12.60 -12.39
CA LEU A 143 3.57 -11.52 -11.53
C LEU A 143 5.01 -11.72 -11.10
N VAL A 144 5.41 -12.97 -10.84
CA VAL A 144 6.80 -13.36 -10.58
C VAL A 144 7.69 -13.04 -11.79
N ARG A 145 7.29 -13.49 -12.99
CA ARG A 145 8.01 -13.19 -14.23
C ARG A 145 8.07 -11.69 -14.50
N ALA A 146 6.98 -10.97 -14.25
CA ALA A 146 6.95 -9.52 -14.41
C ALA A 146 7.95 -8.81 -13.49
N TYR A 147 8.09 -9.26 -12.23
CA TYR A 147 9.08 -8.71 -11.30
C TYR A 147 10.51 -8.88 -11.83
N GLU A 148 10.85 -10.09 -12.25
CA GLU A 148 12.19 -10.42 -12.78
C GLU A 148 12.49 -9.61 -14.04
N GLN A 149 11.53 -9.56 -14.98
CA GLN A 149 11.67 -8.84 -16.24
C GLN A 149 11.82 -7.32 -16.04
N LEU A 150 10.99 -6.72 -15.17
CA LEU A 150 11.07 -5.28 -14.92
C LEU A 150 12.42 -4.91 -14.30
N ASN A 151 12.89 -5.68 -13.32
CA ASN A 151 14.20 -5.44 -12.72
C ASN A 151 15.35 -5.69 -13.70
N ALA A 152 15.29 -6.75 -14.52
CA ALA A 152 16.28 -7.01 -15.55
C ALA A 152 16.36 -5.87 -16.57
N CYS A 153 15.21 -5.35 -17.02
CA CYS A 153 15.16 -4.20 -17.92
C CYS A 153 15.73 -2.93 -17.29
N LEU A 154 15.41 -2.64 -16.03
CA LEU A 154 15.87 -1.41 -15.37
C LEU A 154 17.36 -1.48 -15.01
N THR A 155 17.87 -2.65 -14.63
CA THR A 155 19.29 -2.85 -14.27
C THR A 155 20.21 -2.96 -15.49
N SER A 156 19.66 -3.33 -16.66
CA SER A 156 20.42 -3.40 -17.91
C SER A 156 20.51 -2.07 -18.66
N MET A 157 19.85 -1.01 -18.16
CA MET A 157 20.03 0.33 -18.72
C MET A 157 21.44 0.85 -18.41
N ASP A 158 21.97 1.65 -19.33
CA ASP A 158 23.35 2.15 -19.23
C ASP A 158 23.52 2.95 -17.91
N PRO A 159 24.55 2.67 -17.10
CA PRO A 159 24.85 3.44 -15.89
C PRO A 159 24.92 4.96 -16.13
N LEU A 160 25.25 5.41 -17.35
CA LEU A 160 25.19 6.83 -17.75
C LEU A 160 23.77 7.42 -17.76
N GLU A 161 22.73 6.62 -18.04
CA GLU A 161 21.33 7.01 -17.90
C GLU A 161 20.83 6.93 -16.45
N GLU A 162 21.40 6.04 -15.65
CA GLU A 162 21.08 5.84 -14.23
C GLU A 162 21.66 6.96 -13.34
N LEU A 163 22.86 7.45 -13.67
CA LEU A 163 23.55 8.57 -13.00
C LEU A 163 23.07 9.94 -13.47
N ALA A 164 22.27 10.02 -14.53
CA ALA A 164 21.72 11.28 -14.96
C ALA A 164 20.55 11.68 -14.03
N PRO A 165 20.63 12.82 -13.30
CA PRO A 165 19.49 13.38 -12.54
C PRO A 165 18.31 13.79 -13.44
N SER A 166 18.41 13.51 -14.74
CA SER A 166 17.40 13.72 -15.77
C SER A 166 17.03 12.40 -16.48
N SER A 167 17.20 11.24 -15.83
CA SER A 167 16.73 9.97 -16.38
C SER A 167 15.30 10.15 -16.85
N ARG A 168 15.09 10.01 -18.17
CA ARG A 168 13.83 10.33 -18.85
C ARG A 168 12.66 9.56 -18.26
N LEU A 169 12.96 8.43 -17.61
CA LEU A 169 12.02 7.55 -16.94
C LEU A 169 11.16 8.26 -15.88
N HIS A 170 11.73 9.22 -15.14
CA HIS A 170 10.99 10.00 -14.13
C HIS A 170 9.84 10.80 -14.72
N PHE A 171 10.00 11.27 -15.96
CA PHE A 171 9.05 12.17 -16.62
C PHE A 171 8.10 11.45 -17.58
N VAL A 172 8.22 10.14 -17.74
CA VAL A 172 7.30 9.34 -18.57
C VAL A 172 5.88 9.48 -18.02
N GLY A 173 4.92 9.72 -18.91
CA GLY A 173 3.50 9.81 -18.55
C GLY A 173 3.06 11.15 -17.93
N LEU A 174 3.97 12.11 -17.70
CA LEU A 174 3.59 13.42 -17.15
C LEU A 174 2.95 14.33 -18.20
N PRO A 175 1.67 14.73 -18.06
CA PRO A 175 0.95 15.48 -19.09
C PRO A 175 1.15 17.00 -18.94
N LEU A 176 2.39 17.47 -18.76
CA LEU A 176 2.68 18.87 -18.42
C LEU A 176 2.03 19.88 -19.38
N ARG A 177 2.11 19.62 -20.69
CA ARG A 177 1.47 20.48 -21.70
C ARG A 177 -0.05 20.55 -21.51
N GLU A 178 -0.68 19.41 -21.27
CA GLU A 178 -2.13 19.34 -21.04
C GLU A 178 -2.53 20.03 -19.74
N LEU A 179 -1.73 19.87 -18.69
CA LEU A 179 -1.93 20.57 -17.42
C LEU A 179 -1.86 22.09 -17.59
N VAL A 180 -0.87 22.60 -18.34
CA VAL A 180 -0.76 24.03 -18.64
C VAL A 180 -1.99 24.53 -19.40
N LEU A 181 -2.44 23.79 -20.42
CA LEU A 181 -3.60 24.19 -21.22
C LEU A 181 -4.92 24.14 -20.42
N LYS A 182 -5.08 23.11 -19.58
CA LYS A 182 -6.27 22.90 -18.75
C LYS A 182 -6.35 23.88 -17.58
N TRP A 183 -5.27 24.02 -16.80
CA TRP A 183 -5.26 24.78 -15.55
C TRP A 183 -4.79 26.23 -15.72
N ARG A 184 -4.06 26.55 -16.79
CA ARG A 184 -3.57 27.90 -17.11
C ARG A 184 -2.87 28.53 -15.88
N HIS A 185 -3.28 29.73 -15.47
CA HIS A 185 -2.72 30.43 -14.32
C HIS A 185 -2.92 29.68 -12.98
N LYS A 186 -3.92 28.79 -12.87
CA LYS A 186 -4.12 27.98 -11.65
C LYS A 186 -2.95 27.02 -11.41
N LEU A 187 -2.28 26.56 -12.46
CA LEU A 187 -1.07 25.73 -12.31
C LEU A 187 0.05 26.51 -11.60
N LEU A 188 0.21 27.80 -11.90
CA LEU A 188 1.16 28.67 -11.22
C LEU A 188 0.77 28.92 -9.76
N MET A 189 -0.54 28.99 -9.46
CA MET A 189 -1.01 29.06 -8.07
C MET A 189 -0.65 27.79 -7.30
N LEU A 190 -0.89 26.60 -7.88
CA LEU A 190 -0.51 25.33 -7.27
C LEU A 190 1.01 25.23 -7.04
N TYR A 191 1.81 25.62 -8.03
CA TYR A 191 3.26 25.65 -7.89
C TYR A 191 3.72 26.65 -6.81
N LYS A 192 3.09 27.83 -6.73
CA LYS A 192 3.33 28.79 -5.64
C LYS A 192 2.99 28.21 -4.28
N LEU A 193 1.87 27.49 -4.15
CA LEU A 193 1.49 26.83 -2.89
C LEU A 193 2.51 25.77 -2.47
N LEU A 194 3.06 25.01 -3.43
CA LEU A 194 4.15 24.06 -3.21
C LEU A 194 5.40 24.78 -2.66
N LEU A 195 5.86 25.85 -3.31
CA LEU A 195 7.03 26.64 -2.88
C LEU A 195 6.84 27.28 -1.51
N LEU A 196 5.60 27.67 -1.17
CA LEU A 196 5.25 28.24 0.13
C LEU A 196 4.96 27.17 1.20
N GLN A 197 5.16 25.88 0.88
CA GLN A 197 4.93 24.75 1.77
C GLN A 197 3.53 24.78 2.42
N LYS A 198 2.51 25.17 1.64
CA LYS A 198 1.13 25.25 2.12
C LYS A 198 0.53 23.84 2.23
N ARG A 199 -0.42 23.70 3.15
CA ARG A 199 -1.21 22.47 3.30
C ARG A 199 -2.29 22.45 2.22
N VAL A 200 -2.12 21.59 1.23
CA VAL A 200 -3.04 21.46 0.09
C VAL A 200 -3.62 20.06 0.09
N VAL A 201 -4.94 19.96 -0.06
CA VAL A 201 -5.65 18.69 -0.26
C VAL A 201 -6.20 18.69 -1.67
N CYS A 202 -5.78 17.71 -2.47
CA CYS A 202 -6.31 17.47 -3.82
C CYS A 202 -7.29 16.29 -3.75
N TYR A 203 -8.48 16.47 -4.30
CA TYR A 203 -9.49 15.41 -4.40
C TYR A 203 -10.10 15.42 -5.79
N GLY A 204 -10.53 14.25 -6.24
CA GLY A 204 -11.16 14.07 -7.53
C GLY A 204 -11.36 12.59 -7.84
N SER A 205 -12.20 12.32 -8.81
CA SER A 205 -12.55 10.99 -9.28
C SER A 205 -12.75 11.08 -10.80
N PRO A 206 -12.10 10.25 -11.63
CA PRO A 206 -11.13 9.19 -11.30
C PRO A 206 -9.83 9.69 -10.64
N VAL A 207 -9.04 8.77 -10.09
CA VAL A 207 -7.85 9.08 -9.26
C VAL A 207 -6.63 9.41 -10.12
N GLN A 208 -6.42 8.72 -11.23
CA GLN A 208 -5.21 8.90 -12.06
C GLN A 208 -4.96 10.35 -12.51
N PRO A 209 -5.97 11.14 -12.95
CA PRO A 209 -5.76 12.53 -13.32
C PRO A 209 -5.29 13.42 -12.16
N ILE A 210 -5.67 13.07 -10.92
CA ILE A 210 -5.23 13.77 -9.71
C ILE A 210 -3.77 13.42 -9.41
N CYS A 211 -3.39 12.14 -9.50
CA CYS A 211 -1.98 11.72 -9.39
C CYS A 211 -1.12 12.42 -10.45
N ALA A 212 -1.57 12.47 -11.70
CA ALA A 212 -0.86 13.12 -12.80
C ALA A 212 -0.72 14.64 -12.58
N LEU A 213 -1.74 15.31 -12.03
CA LEU A 213 -1.65 16.72 -11.64
C LEU A 213 -0.61 16.93 -10.54
N ILE A 214 -0.64 16.14 -9.47
CA ILE A 214 0.30 16.26 -8.34
C ILE A 214 1.73 16.05 -8.84
N LEU A 215 1.99 14.94 -9.54
CA LEU A 215 3.31 14.66 -10.09
C LEU A 215 3.75 15.72 -11.11
N GLY A 216 2.83 16.23 -11.92
CA GLY A 216 3.10 17.32 -12.86
C GLY A 216 3.53 18.61 -12.16
N VAL A 217 2.80 19.06 -11.14
CA VAL A 217 3.18 20.26 -10.34
C VAL A 217 4.53 20.06 -9.64
N VAL A 218 4.76 18.88 -9.06
CA VAL A 218 6.02 18.53 -8.40
C VAL A 218 7.20 18.53 -9.38
N SER A 219 7.00 18.04 -10.60
CA SER A 219 8.03 17.99 -11.64
C SER A 219 8.48 19.36 -12.16
N LEU A 220 7.73 20.44 -11.86
CA LEU A 220 8.13 21.80 -12.18
C LEU A 220 9.27 22.30 -11.27
N HIS A 221 9.48 21.67 -10.11
CA HIS A 221 10.64 21.95 -9.27
C HIS A 221 11.85 21.19 -9.81
N PRO A 222 12.95 21.87 -10.19
CA PRO A 222 14.14 21.20 -10.70
C PRO A 222 14.69 20.18 -9.70
N GLY A 223 15.04 18.98 -10.16
CA GLY A 223 15.65 17.92 -9.33
C GLY A 223 14.69 17.17 -8.42
N LEU A 224 13.58 17.77 -7.97
CA LEU A 224 12.74 17.19 -6.89
C LEU A 224 12.23 15.77 -7.16
N LEU A 225 11.83 15.48 -8.39
CA LEU A 225 11.36 14.14 -8.75
C LEU A 225 12.51 13.13 -8.88
N ALA A 226 13.69 13.58 -9.32
CA ALA A 226 14.85 12.73 -9.53
C ALA A 226 15.61 12.43 -8.23
N ASP A 227 15.72 13.42 -7.34
CA ASP A 227 16.34 13.27 -6.02
C ASP A 227 15.52 12.37 -5.09
N GLY A 228 14.24 12.16 -5.43
CA GLY A 228 13.31 11.35 -4.65
C GLY A 228 12.63 12.13 -3.53
N PHE A 229 11.43 11.69 -3.17
CA PHE A 229 10.61 12.31 -2.14
C PHE A 229 11.06 11.86 -0.74
N GLN A 230 12.22 12.35 -0.29
CA GLN A 230 12.67 12.08 1.08
C GLN A 230 11.68 12.65 2.11
N GLU A 231 11.49 11.93 3.21
CA GLU A 231 10.63 12.29 4.35
C GLU A 231 9.13 12.49 4.06
N VAL A 232 8.67 12.35 2.82
CA VAL A 232 7.25 12.60 2.45
C VAL A 232 6.28 11.65 3.14
N ALA A 233 6.71 10.43 3.46
CA ALA A 233 5.91 9.46 4.19
C ALA A 233 6.20 9.42 5.71
N CYS A 234 7.11 10.26 6.21
CA CYS A 234 7.49 10.33 7.63
C CYS A 234 6.56 11.27 8.42
N VAL A 235 5.26 10.95 8.47
CA VAL A 235 4.27 11.81 9.13
C VAL A 235 4.09 11.42 10.59
N LYS A 236 4.75 12.15 11.49
CA LYS A 236 4.41 12.15 12.93
C LYS A 236 3.11 12.91 13.14
N THR A 237 2.00 12.17 13.15
CA THR A 237 0.69 12.73 13.50
C THR A 237 0.68 13.14 14.98
N SER A 238 0.10 14.30 15.32
CA SER A 238 0.02 14.80 16.70
C SER A 238 -0.84 13.92 17.62
N ARG A 239 -1.67 13.06 17.02
CA ARG A 239 -2.34 11.92 17.65
C ARG A 239 -2.03 10.70 16.79
N PRO A 240 -1.57 9.58 17.36
CA PRO A 240 -1.24 8.39 16.57
C PRO A 240 -2.52 7.87 15.89
N MET A 241 -2.70 8.17 14.61
CA MET A 241 -3.77 7.56 13.80
C MET A 241 -3.43 6.10 13.45
N SER A 242 -2.16 5.71 13.61
CA SER A 242 -1.63 4.37 13.37
C SER A 242 -0.33 4.14 14.13
N PRO A 243 0.07 2.87 14.38
CA PRO A 243 1.44 2.57 14.73
C PRO A 243 2.34 2.89 13.53
N MET A 244 3.22 3.89 13.67
CA MET A 244 4.32 4.06 12.71
C MET A 244 5.25 2.84 12.77
N PRO A 245 5.98 2.52 11.68
CA PRO A 245 7.08 1.57 11.76
C PRO A 245 7.93 1.90 12.98
N THR A 246 8.08 0.94 13.88
CA THR A 246 8.88 1.13 15.09
C THR A 246 10.30 0.81 14.69
N PHE A 247 11.07 1.84 14.36
CA PHE A 247 12.45 1.68 13.93
C PHE A 247 13.27 1.05 15.05
N GLY A 248 13.64 -0.22 14.88
CA GLY A 248 14.66 -0.90 15.67
C GLY A 248 16.05 -0.33 15.38
N THR A 249 17.09 -0.88 15.99
CA THR A 249 18.45 -0.54 15.52
C THR A 249 18.60 -0.98 14.05
N PRO A 250 19.29 -0.21 13.18
CA PRO A 250 19.35 -0.48 11.73
C PRO A 250 19.74 -1.92 11.36
N GLN A 251 20.49 -2.59 12.25
CA GLN A 251 21.01 -3.94 12.06
C GLN A 251 19.95 -5.05 12.24
N GLU A 252 18.92 -4.84 13.06
CA GLU A 252 17.82 -5.80 13.26
C GLU A 252 16.77 -5.71 12.15
N GLU A 253 16.50 -4.49 11.66
CA GLU A 253 15.52 -4.25 10.60
C GLU A 253 16.06 -4.64 9.22
N GLN A 254 17.35 -4.43 8.96
CA GLN A 254 18.00 -4.92 7.75
C GLN A 254 17.86 -6.44 7.60
N LYS A 255 18.01 -7.23 8.67
CA LYS A 255 17.84 -8.69 8.61
C LYS A 255 16.40 -9.12 8.35
N LYS A 256 15.41 -8.33 8.79
CA LYS A 256 13.99 -8.66 8.66
C LYS A 256 13.39 -8.29 7.30
N PHE A 257 13.96 -7.29 6.63
CA PHE A 257 13.39 -6.71 5.41
C PHE A 257 14.36 -6.68 4.21
N SER A 258 15.57 -7.26 4.30
CA SER A 258 16.46 -7.39 3.15
C SER A 258 16.04 -8.51 2.19
N PRO A 259 16.02 -8.29 0.86
CA PRO A 259 15.96 -9.38 -0.11
C PRO A 259 17.27 -10.18 -0.05
N VAL A 260 17.18 -11.48 0.26
CA VAL A 260 18.36 -12.36 0.33
C VAL A 260 18.95 -12.52 -1.06
N SER A 261 20.21 -12.10 -1.23
CA SER A 261 21.03 -12.44 -2.39
C SER A 261 21.54 -13.87 -2.20
N ALA A 262 21.20 -14.76 -3.12
CA ALA A 262 21.74 -16.11 -3.14
C ALA A 262 23.27 -16.04 -3.29
N SER A 263 24.01 -16.61 -2.34
CA SER A 263 25.44 -16.91 -2.46
C SER A 263 25.62 -18.44 -2.40
N PRO A 264 26.62 -18.98 -3.11
CA PRO A 264 26.65 -20.39 -3.48
C PRO A 264 27.06 -21.30 -2.32
N VAL A 265 26.53 -22.52 -2.37
CA VAL A 265 26.82 -23.65 -1.49
C VAL A 265 28.27 -24.09 -1.67
N GLU A 266 29.05 -24.13 -0.59
CA GLU A 266 30.27 -24.94 -0.51
C GLU A 266 29.97 -26.23 0.28
N GLU A 267 30.27 -27.37 -0.35
CA GLU A 267 30.14 -28.72 0.21
C GLU A 267 31.40 -29.15 0.99
N LYS A 268 31.13 -29.81 2.12
CA LYS A 268 31.83 -30.96 2.75
C LYS A 268 33.22 -30.78 3.39
N GLU A 269 33.31 -31.23 4.65
CA GLU A 269 34.04 -32.46 4.95
C GLU A 269 33.56 -33.13 6.26
N ALA A 270 33.59 -34.47 6.26
CA ALA A 270 33.13 -35.35 7.33
C ALA A 270 34.31 -35.84 8.20
N SER A 271 34.07 -36.10 9.49
CA SER A 271 34.89 -37.08 10.24
C SER A 271 34.10 -37.73 11.38
N THR A 272 34.53 -38.94 11.69
CA THR A 272 33.90 -40.11 12.31
C THR A 272 33.91 -40.15 13.85
N GLY A 273 32.80 -40.67 14.42
CA GLY A 273 32.44 -41.25 15.76
C GLY A 273 33.42 -41.37 16.95
N PRO A 274 33.05 -42.09 18.06
CA PRO A 274 31.83 -42.84 18.36
C PRO A 274 31.15 -42.51 19.73
N SER A 275 29.95 -43.08 19.95
CA SER A 275 29.13 -43.06 21.18
C SER A 275 29.58 -44.12 22.23
N PRO A 276 29.08 -44.07 23.49
CA PRO A 276 27.96 -44.97 23.87
C PRO A 276 26.95 -44.47 24.95
N VAL A 277 25.66 -44.82 24.72
CA VAL A 277 24.69 -45.49 25.62
C VAL A 277 24.24 -44.81 26.94
N ASP A 278 22.95 -44.50 27.08
CA ASP A 278 21.93 -45.34 27.77
C ASP A 278 20.52 -44.70 27.76
N SER A 279 19.49 -45.53 27.66
CA SER A 279 18.05 -45.16 27.76
C SER A 279 17.46 -45.79 29.03
N PRO A 280 16.36 -45.27 29.61
CA PRO A 280 15.11 -46.02 29.46
C PRO A 280 13.81 -45.19 29.36
N ILE A 281 12.75 -45.93 29.07
CA ILE A 281 11.42 -45.64 28.51
C ILE A 281 10.31 -45.48 29.60
N GLU A 282 9.42 -44.48 29.43
CA GLU A 282 7.95 -44.32 29.71
C GLU A 282 7.31 -44.76 31.08
N PRO A 283 6.02 -44.45 31.44
CA PRO A 283 4.84 -44.02 30.64
C PRO A 283 3.93 -42.91 31.31
N PRO A 284 2.72 -42.59 30.78
CA PRO A 284 1.96 -41.36 31.02
C PRO A 284 0.85 -41.48 32.08
N LYS A 285 0.20 -40.36 32.43
CA LYS A 285 -1.04 -40.33 33.22
C LYS A 285 -2.10 -39.45 32.55
N GLU A 286 -3.14 -40.12 32.07
CA GLU A 286 -4.51 -39.61 31.95
C GLU A 286 -5.29 -39.99 33.22
N ASP A 287 -6.25 -39.17 33.62
CA ASP A 287 -7.53 -39.50 34.28
C ASP A 287 -8.41 -38.23 34.08
N HIS A 288 -9.52 -38.29 33.31
CA HIS A 288 -10.89 -38.65 33.73
C HIS A 288 -11.39 -37.84 34.94
N GLU A 289 -12.61 -37.34 35.06
CA GLU A 289 -13.82 -37.17 34.24
C GLU A 289 -14.78 -36.38 35.17
N ASP A 290 -15.77 -35.66 34.63
CA ASP A 290 -17.17 -35.57 35.11
C ASP A 290 -17.82 -34.21 34.84
N THR A 291 -18.69 -34.04 33.84
CA THR A 291 -20.10 -34.47 33.67
C THR A 291 -21.12 -33.49 34.28
N LEU A 292 -22.17 -33.21 33.48
CA LEU A 292 -23.50 -32.63 33.77
C LEU A 292 -23.64 -31.08 33.68
N SER A 293 -24.72 -30.47 33.22
CA SER A 293 -25.94 -30.83 32.46
C SER A 293 -26.84 -29.56 32.44
N ALA A 294 -27.68 -29.40 31.40
CA ALA A 294 -28.87 -28.54 31.30
C ALA A 294 -28.66 -27.01 31.35
N GLY A 295 -29.22 -26.16 30.48
CA GLY A 295 -30.48 -26.24 29.75
C GLY A 295 -31.54 -25.36 30.44
N SER A 296 -31.82 -24.15 29.92
CA SER A 296 -33.17 -23.56 29.97
C SER A 296 -33.31 -22.29 29.15
N THR A 297 -34.36 -22.30 28.34
CA THR A 297 -34.99 -21.28 27.51
C THR A 297 -35.65 -20.17 28.35
N LYS A 298 -35.77 -18.95 27.80
CA LYS A 298 -37.02 -18.16 27.87
C LYS A 298 -37.01 -16.95 26.94
N GLU A 299 -38.04 -16.90 26.09
CA GLU A 299 -38.50 -15.76 25.29
C GLU A 299 -39.15 -14.66 26.17
N LEU A 300 -39.30 -13.44 25.63
CA LEU A 300 -40.57 -12.88 25.12
C LEU A 300 -40.62 -11.33 25.21
N THR A 301 -40.85 -10.65 24.07
CA THR A 301 -41.70 -9.43 23.82
C THR A 301 -41.49 -8.14 24.65
N THR A 302 -41.70 -6.88 24.23
CA THR A 302 -42.44 -6.19 23.14
C THR A 302 -42.10 -4.69 23.23
N THR A 303 -42.07 -3.96 22.10
CA THR A 303 -42.19 -2.48 21.94
C THR A 303 -43.66 -2.01 22.16
N PRO A 304 -44.12 -0.72 21.99
CA PRO A 304 -43.50 0.52 21.45
C PRO A 304 -43.93 1.89 22.09
N GLY A 305 -43.43 3.01 21.54
CA GLY A 305 -44.01 4.38 21.56
C GLY A 305 -43.60 5.26 22.76
N SER A 306 -43.40 6.58 22.69
CA SER A 306 -43.76 7.63 21.71
C SER A 306 -43.02 8.94 22.06
N ASP A 307 -43.02 9.88 21.11
CA ASP A 307 -42.49 11.25 21.14
C ASP A 307 -42.90 12.09 22.36
N GLU A 308 -42.04 13.04 22.79
CA GLU A 308 -42.48 14.43 22.97
C GLU A 308 -41.32 15.45 23.06
N VAL A 309 -41.61 16.59 22.45
CA VAL A 309 -40.80 17.80 22.30
C VAL A 309 -40.92 18.66 23.56
N SER A 310 -39.83 19.29 23.99
CA SER A 310 -39.92 20.49 24.85
C SER A 310 -38.72 21.40 24.66
N GLN A 311 -39.00 22.56 24.06
CA GLN A 311 -38.18 23.77 24.13
C GLN A 311 -38.48 24.50 25.43
N CYS A 312 -37.46 24.99 26.14
CA CYS A 312 -37.58 26.24 26.90
C CYS A 312 -36.20 26.89 27.09
N SER A 313 -36.24 28.21 27.15
CA SER A 313 -35.20 29.16 26.78
C SER A 313 -34.31 29.61 27.94
N LEU A 314 -33.11 30.08 27.57
CA LEU A 314 -32.35 31.24 28.07
C LEU A 314 -32.27 31.47 29.60
N GLU A 315 -31.06 31.41 30.17
CA GLU A 315 -30.35 32.64 30.59
C GLU A 315 -28.87 32.38 30.94
N ASP A 316 -28.14 33.49 30.89
CA ASP A 316 -26.73 33.67 30.59
C ASP A 316 -25.90 33.81 31.87
N ALA A 317 -24.70 33.23 31.92
CA ALA A 317 -23.69 33.56 32.94
C ALA A 317 -22.27 33.36 32.39
N ALA A 318 -21.72 34.48 31.94
CA ALA A 318 -20.39 34.63 31.36
C ALA A 318 -19.24 34.24 32.31
N ARG A 319 -18.21 33.58 31.75
CA ARG A 319 -16.83 33.63 32.27
C ARG A 319 -15.81 33.61 31.12
N LYS A 320 -15.10 34.74 30.95
CA LYS A 320 -13.85 34.97 30.15
C LYS A 320 -12.76 33.96 30.56
N GLN A 321 -11.77 33.47 29.78
CA GLN A 321 -11.00 33.80 28.55
C GLN A 321 -10.08 32.55 28.28
N PRO A 322 -9.09 32.47 27.34
CA PRO A 322 -8.82 33.16 26.07
C PRO A 322 -8.52 32.21 24.86
N GLY A 323 -8.62 32.75 23.63
CA GLY A 323 -7.74 32.49 22.47
C GLY A 323 -7.53 31.07 21.90
N LEU A 324 -8.12 30.79 20.73
CA LEU A 324 -7.42 30.77 19.43
C LEU A 324 -8.46 30.52 18.33
N VAL A 325 -8.91 31.58 17.65
CA VAL A 325 -9.68 31.44 16.41
C VAL A 325 -8.73 30.91 15.34
N ARG A 326 -8.93 29.67 14.90
CA ARG A 326 -8.32 29.17 13.66
C ARG A 326 -9.13 29.71 12.50
N GLU A 327 -8.69 30.83 11.93
CA GLU A 327 -9.07 31.17 10.56
C GLU A 327 -8.28 30.25 9.62
N THR A 328 -8.79 29.05 9.37
CA THR A 328 -8.43 28.30 8.17
C THR A 328 -9.36 28.76 7.07
N SER A 329 -8.95 29.75 6.26
CA SER A 329 -9.60 29.99 4.97
C SER A 329 -9.37 28.74 4.12
N VAL A 330 -10.45 28.03 3.79
CA VAL A 330 -10.41 26.89 2.88
C VAL A 330 -10.65 27.46 1.48
N ASP A 331 -9.57 27.91 0.85
CA ASP A 331 -9.64 28.42 -0.51
C ASP A 331 -9.70 27.23 -1.48
N THR A 332 -10.87 27.04 -2.10
CA THR A 332 -11.09 25.94 -3.05
C THR A 332 -10.71 26.37 -4.45
N ILE A 333 -9.63 25.79 -4.98
CA ILE A 333 -9.28 25.92 -6.40
C ILE A 333 -10.06 24.84 -7.17
N ALA A 334 -11.23 25.19 -7.68
CA ALA A 334 -11.98 24.29 -8.56
C ALA A 334 -11.26 24.12 -9.91
N ALA A 335 -11.34 22.93 -10.52
CA ALA A 335 -10.84 22.68 -11.88
C ALA A 335 -11.63 23.52 -12.90
#